data_AF-A0A951CXC2-F1
#
_entry.id   AF-A0A951CXC2-F1
#
_cell.length_a   1.000
_cell.length_b   1.000
_cell.length_c   1.000
_cell.angle_alpha   90.00
_cell.angle_beta   90.00
_cell.angle_gamma   90.00
#
_symmetry.space_group_name_H-M   'P 1'
#
loop_
_entity.id
_entity.type
_entity.pdbx_description
1 polymer ?
#
loop_
_entity_poly.entity_id
_entity_poly.type
_entity_poly.pdbx_seq_one_letter_code
_entity_poly.pdbx_strand_id
1 'polypeptide(L)'
;MSAYGYAQPSRASTATLFGRVMWLVALTVAAATLGVFVARSWGGHFWFIAWLGALGCLFGLNVANSRGNTSLALGLLLAVGFLIGISVSATVNYYAATDPTAVRQAFGATALFVGGL
;
A
#
# COMPACT_ATOMS: atom_id res chain seq x y z
N MET A 1 39.12 2.57 -35.36
CA MET A 1 38.71 3.47 -34.25
C MET A 1 37.27 3.16 -33.93
N SER A 2 37.05 2.79 -32.67
CA SER A 2 35.89 2.04 -32.17
C SER A 2 34.59 2.80 -32.32
N ALA A 3 33.55 2.08 -32.76
CA ALA A 3 32.18 2.55 -32.80
C ALA A 3 31.78 3.06 -31.42
N TYR A 4 31.38 4.32 -31.34
CA TYR A 4 30.66 4.85 -30.19
C TYR A 4 29.37 4.04 -30.06
N GLY A 5 29.39 3.06 -29.16
CA GLY A 5 28.21 2.43 -28.63
C GLY A 5 27.41 3.50 -27.91
N TYR A 6 26.56 4.21 -28.65
CA TYR A 6 25.41 4.86 -28.07
C TYR A 6 24.62 3.74 -27.39
N ALA A 7 24.80 3.60 -26.08
CA ALA A 7 23.89 2.85 -25.25
C ALA A 7 22.48 3.34 -25.63
N GLN A 8 21.70 2.47 -26.28
CA GLN A 8 20.32 2.79 -26.57
C GLN A 8 19.70 3.24 -25.25
N PRO A 9 19.02 4.39 -25.19
CA PRO A 9 18.15 4.63 -24.06
C PRO A 9 17.13 3.50 -24.11
N SER A 10 17.25 2.51 -23.23
CA SER A 10 16.19 1.56 -22.97
C SER A 10 15.05 2.40 -22.42
N ARG A 11 14.25 2.98 -23.32
CA ARG A 11 13.06 3.73 -23.01
C ARG A 11 12.16 2.69 -22.36
N ALA A 12 12.23 2.61 -21.03
CA ALA A 12 11.52 1.61 -20.26
C ALA A 12 10.09 1.60 -20.79
N SER A 13 9.67 0.46 -21.33
CA SER A 13 8.34 0.37 -21.93
C SER A 13 7.34 0.86 -20.89
N THR A 14 6.38 1.67 -21.30
CA THR A 14 5.30 2.13 -20.42
C THR A 14 4.72 0.95 -19.64
N ALA A 15 4.56 -0.21 -20.30
CA ALA A 15 4.13 -1.46 -19.67
C ALA A 15 5.05 -1.94 -18.53
N THR A 16 6.37 -1.79 -18.65
CA THR A 16 7.34 -2.16 -17.61
C THR A 16 7.26 -1.23 -16.39
N LEU A 17 7.08 0.07 -16.60
CA LEU A 17 6.87 1.03 -15.50
C LEU A 17 5.53 0.79 -14.80
N PHE A 18 4.46 0.59 -15.57
CA PHE A 18 3.14 0.23 -15.04
C PHE A 18 3.18 -1.07 -14.25
N GLY A 19 3.83 -2.12 -14.76
CA GLY A 19 3.99 -3.38 -14.04
C GLY A 19 4.77 -3.22 -12.74
N ARG A 20 5.79 -2.35 -12.71
CA ARG A 20 6.57 -2.07 -11.50
C ARG A 20 5.76 -1.31 -10.44
N VAL A 21 4.93 -0.35 -10.85
CA VAL A 21 4.01 0.34 -9.95
C VAL A 21 2.94 -0.62 -9.44
N MET A 22 2.30 -1.40 -10.32
CA MET A 22 1.27 -2.36 -9.91
C MET A 22 1.80 -3.46 -8.99
N TRP A 23 3.04 -3.91 -9.19
CA TRP A 23 3.69 -4.82 -8.25
C TRP A 23 3.83 -4.20 -6.85
N LEU A 24 4.28 -2.94 -6.77
CA LEU A 24 4.39 -2.22 -5.49
C LEU A 24 3.02 -2.03 -4.85
N VAL A 25 2.00 -1.65 -5.63
CA VAL A 25 0.61 -1.52 -5.17
C VAL A 25 0.13 -2.85 -4.59
N ALA A 26 0.25 -3.96 -5.33
CA ALA A 26 -0.16 -5.28 -4.86
C ALA A 26 0.54 -5.67 -3.54
N LEU A 27 1.84 -5.38 -3.43
CA LEU A 27 2.63 -5.67 -2.22
C LEU A 27 2.16 -4.84 -1.02
N THR A 28 1.83 -3.56 -1.22
CA THR A 28 1.27 -2.71 -0.17
C THR A 28 -0.14 -3.14 0.25
N VAL A 29 -0.98 -3.58 -0.70
CA VAL A 29 -2.32 -4.11 -0.43
C VAL A 29 -2.23 -5.41 0.37
N ALA A 30 -1.28 -6.30 0.06
CA ALA A 30 -1.03 -7.50 0.84
C ALA A 30 -0.62 -7.17 2.28
N ALA A 31 0.28 -6.20 2.46
CA ALA A 31 0.68 -5.73 3.79
C ALA A 31 -0.49 -5.10 4.56
N ALA A 32 -1.32 -4.29 3.90
CA ALA A 32 -2.52 -3.72 4.51
C ALA A 32 -3.52 -4.81 4.94
N THR A 33 -3.70 -5.84 4.11
CA THR A 33 -4.56 -6.99 4.44
C THR A 33 -4.03 -7.75 5.66
N LEU A 34 -2.71 -7.96 5.75
CA LEU A 34 -2.08 -8.54 6.93
C LEU A 34 -2.29 -7.65 8.18
N GLY A 35 -2.18 -6.33 8.04
CA GLY A 35 -2.47 -5.37 9.11
C GLY A 35 -3.91 -5.49 9.63
N VAL A 36 -4.89 -5.57 8.72
CA VAL A 36 -6.30 -5.78 9.07
C VAL A 36 -6.51 -7.10 9.80
N PHE A 37 -5.87 -8.17 9.34
CA PHE A 37 -5.99 -9.51 9.95
C PHE A 37 -5.45 -9.54 11.39
N VAL A 38 -4.28 -8.94 11.62
CA VAL A 38 -3.65 -8.85 12.95
C VAL A 38 -4.48 -7.99 13.90
N ALA A 39 -5.03 -6.88 13.41
CA ALA A 39 -5.79 -5.94 14.23
C ALA A 39 -7.25 -6.36 14.49
N ARG A 40 -7.75 -7.42 13.85
CA ARG A 40 -9.16 -7.82 13.93
C ARG A 40 -9.65 -8.11 15.36
N SER A 41 -8.75 -8.52 16.26
CA SER A 41 -9.09 -8.86 17.65
C SER A 41 -8.85 -7.71 18.63
N TRP A 42 -8.30 -6.59 18.18
CA TRP A 42 -7.97 -5.46 19.06
C TRP A 42 -9.19 -4.54 19.18
N GLY A 43 -9.94 -4.72 20.27
CA GLY A 43 -11.06 -3.84 20.61
C GLY A 43 -10.62 -2.49 21.18
N GLY A 44 -11.37 -1.42 20.88
CA GLY A 44 -11.24 -0.09 21.51
C GLY A 44 -10.54 0.98 20.67
N HIS A 45 -9.96 1.99 21.34
CA HIS A 45 -9.35 3.20 20.77
C HIS A 45 -8.10 2.98 19.90
N PHE A 46 -7.71 1.73 19.64
CA PHE A 46 -6.53 1.38 18.84
C PHE A 46 -6.61 1.86 17.38
N TRP A 47 -7.83 2.02 16.84
CA TRP A 47 -8.07 2.64 15.54
C TRP A 47 -7.38 4.00 15.39
N PHE A 48 -7.48 4.84 16.42
CA PHE A 48 -6.97 6.21 16.44
C PHE A 48 -5.45 6.25 16.59
N ILE A 49 -4.88 5.36 17.40
CA ILE A 49 -3.43 5.24 17.60
C ILE A 49 -2.77 4.74 16.32
N ALA A 50 -3.38 3.77 15.64
CA ALA A 50 -2.90 3.29 14.33
C ALA A 50 -3.01 4.37 13.25
N TRP A 51 -4.06 5.22 13.29
CA TRP A 51 -4.23 6.34 12.38
C TRP A 51 -3.14 7.41 12.56
N LEU A 52 -2.85 7.79 13.82
CA LEU A 52 -1.76 8.70 14.15
C LEU A 52 -0.38 8.11 13.77
N GLY A 53 -0.17 6.82 14.02
CA GLY A 53 1.04 6.11 13.64
C GLY A 53 1.24 6.06 12.12
N ALA A 54 0.17 5.86 11.36
CA ALA A 54 0.19 5.90 9.90
C ALA A 54 0.56 7.29 9.37
N LEU A 55 0.02 8.36 9.96
CA LEU A 55 0.44 9.74 9.64
C LEU A 55 1.93 9.95 9.91
N GLY A 56 2.44 9.53 11.07
CA GLY A 56 3.87 9.62 11.40
C GLY A 56 4.74 8.84 10.41
N CYS A 57 4.31 7.65 10.00
CA CYS A 57 5.02 6.81 9.05
C CYS A 57 4.99 7.42 7.63
N LEU A 58 3.91 8.11 7.25
CA LEU A 58 3.80 8.84 5.99
C LEU A 58 4.78 10.03 5.93
N PHE A 59 4.92 10.78 7.01
CA PHE A 59 5.95 11.82 7.12
C PHE A 59 7.36 11.23 7.05
N GLY A 60 7.61 10.10 7.73
CA GLY A 60 8.88 9.37 7.67
C GLY A 60 9.22 8.88 6.26
N LEU A 61 8.23 8.35 5.53
CA LEU A 61 8.37 7.92 4.14
C LEU A 61 8.72 9.11 3.22
N ASN A 62 8.08 10.25 3.41
CA ASN A 62 8.33 11.46 2.61
C ASN A 62 9.77 11.98 2.80
N VAL A 63 10.26 11.96 4.05
CA VAL A 63 11.65 12.32 4.39
C VAL A 63 12.65 11.29 3.86
N ALA A 64 12.37 10.00 3.98
CA ALA A 64 13.26 8.94 3.48
C ALA A 64 13.35 8.93 1.95
N ASN A 65 12.24 9.19 1.27
CA ASN A 65 12.20 9.35 -0.19
C ASN A 65 12.99 10.59 -0.63
N SER A 66 12.85 11.71 0.08
CA SER A 66 13.63 12.93 -0.19
C SER A 66 15.14 12.75 0.03
N ARG A 67 15.55 11.75 0.83
CA ARG A 67 16.96 11.39 1.07
C ARG A 67 17.53 10.39 0.06
N GLY A 68 16.76 9.96 -0.95
CA GLY A 68 17.23 9.09 -2.03
C GLY A 68 17.51 7.64 -1.63
N ASN A 69 17.03 7.19 -0.45
CA ASN A 69 17.29 5.84 0.03
C ASN A 69 16.13 4.90 -0.32
N THR A 70 16.19 4.31 -1.52
CA THR A 70 15.15 3.46 -2.11
C THR A 70 14.77 2.27 -1.22
N SER A 71 15.74 1.63 -0.56
CA SER A 71 15.47 0.46 0.31
C SER A 71 14.72 0.83 1.57
N LEU A 72 15.07 1.99 2.16
CA LEU A 72 14.38 2.54 3.34
C LEU A 72 12.98 3.03 2.98
N ALA A 73 12.82 3.65 1.80
CA ALA A 73 11.51 4.07 1.29
C ALA A 73 10.59 2.88 1.04
N LEU A 74 11.09 1.76 0.48
CA LEU A 74 10.30 0.54 0.28
C LEU A 74 9.89 -0.10 1.62
N GLY A 75 10.79 -0.14 2.61
CA GLY A 75 10.47 -0.63 3.95
C GLY A 75 9.42 0.24 4.65
N LEU A 76 9.54 1.57 4.54
CA LEU A 76 8.56 2.52 5.08
C LEU A 76 7.23 2.46 4.33
N LEU A 77 7.22 2.23 3.02
CA LEU A 77 6.00 2.03 2.23
C LEU A 77 5.23 0.81 2.72
N LEU A 78 5.93 -0.30 2.96
CA LEU A 78 5.34 -1.51 3.52
C LEU A 78 4.80 -1.27 4.94
N ALA A 79 5.57 -0.56 5.78
CA ALA A 79 5.16 -0.21 7.13
C ALA A 79 3.93 0.70 7.13
N VAL A 80 3.87 1.71 6.25
CA VAL A 80 2.68 2.56 6.07
C VAL A 80 1.49 1.71 5.67
N GLY A 81 1.62 0.82 4.68
CA GLY A 81 0.54 -0.09 4.26
C GLY A 81 0.03 -0.95 5.41
N PHE A 82 0.95 -1.52 6.21
CA PHE A 82 0.60 -2.32 7.39
C PHE A 82 -0.10 -1.51 8.49
N LEU A 83 0.42 -0.32 8.85
CA LEU A 83 -0.19 0.55 9.87
C LEU A 83 -1.55 1.09 9.43
N ILE A 84 -1.70 1.48 8.16
CA ILE A 84 -2.99 1.88 7.57
C ILE A 84 -3.97 0.71 7.64
N GLY A 85 -3.53 -0.51 7.31
CA GLY A 85 -4.35 -1.72 7.43
C GLY A 85 -4.85 -1.95 8.85
N ILE A 86 -3.97 -1.81 9.85
CA ILE A 86 -4.35 -1.89 11.28
C ILE A 86 -5.40 -0.82 11.61
N SER A 87 -5.24 0.41 11.13
CA SER A 87 -6.22 1.49 11.35
C SER A 87 -7.56 1.16 10.69
N VAL A 88 -7.59 0.76 9.42
CA VAL A 88 -8.84 0.47 8.69
C VAL A 88 -9.63 -0.71 9.30
N SER A 89 -8.97 -1.60 10.04
CA SER A 89 -9.59 -2.79 10.65
C SER A 89 -10.82 -2.48 11.53
N ALA A 90 -10.80 -1.41 12.32
CA ALA A 90 -11.92 -1.09 13.21
C ALA A 90 -13.13 -0.57 12.45
N THR A 91 -12.91 0.23 11.40
CA THR A 91 -13.97 0.68 10.49
C THR A 91 -14.60 -0.54 9.80
N VAL A 92 -13.78 -1.46 9.28
CA VAL A 92 -14.26 -2.70 8.65
C VAL A 92 -15.03 -3.57 9.64
N ASN A 93 -14.57 -3.72 10.88
CA ASN A 93 -15.24 -4.52 11.90
C ASN A 93 -16.60 -3.92 12.30
N TYR A 94 -16.70 -2.59 12.39
CA TYR A 94 -17.95 -1.87 12.65
C TYR A 94 -18.98 -2.08 11.52
N TYR A 95 -18.56 -1.92 10.26
CA TYR A 95 -19.46 -2.15 9.12
C TYR A 95 -19.79 -3.63 8.92
N ALA A 96 -18.86 -4.55 9.19
CA ALA A 96 -19.12 -5.98 9.10
C ALA A 96 -20.09 -6.49 10.18
N ALA A 97 -20.12 -5.86 11.35
CA ALA A 97 -21.10 -6.16 12.40
C ALA A 97 -22.52 -5.67 12.05
N THR A 98 -22.63 -4.65 11.20
CA THR A 98 -23.91 -4.08 10.76
C THR A 98 -24.43 -4.78 9.50
N ASP A 99 -23.60 -4.85 8.45
CA ASP A 99 -23.94 -5.51 7.18
C ASP A 99 -22.69 -6.11 6.49
N PRO A 100 -22.42 -7.41 6.66
CA PRO A 100 -21.20 -8.07 6.17
C PRO A 100 -21.21 -8.33 4.65
N THR A 101 -22.35 -8.15 3.98
CA THR A 101 -22.51 -8.28 2.52
C THR A 101 -22.05 -7.01 1.80
N ALA A 102 -22.40 -5.84 2.32
CA ALA A 102 -22.01 -4.54 1.77
C ALA A 102 -20.49 -4.37 1.72
N VAL A 103 -19.77 -4.78 2.77
CA VAL A 103 -18.30 -4.73 2.83
C VAL A 103 -17.65 -5.60 1.75
N ARG A 104 -18.18 -6.81 1.53
CA ARG A 104 -17.67 -7.73 0.50
C ARG A 104 -17.93 -7.22 -0.91
N GLN A 105 -19.10 -6.63 -1.15
CA GLN A 105 -19.43 -6.03 -2.45
C GLN A 105 -18.58 -4.80 -2.73
N ALA A 106 -18.38 -3.91 -1.76
CA ALA A 106 -17.55 -2.72 -1.92
C ALA A 106 -16.08 -3.08 -2.21
N PHE A 107 -15.53 -4.06 -1.49
CA PHE A 107 -14.18 -4.55 -1.74
C PHE A 107 -14.06 -5.23 -3.11
N GLY A 108 -15.01 -6.09 -3.46
CA GLY A 108 -15.05 -6.77 -4.76
C GLY A 108 -15.16 -5.80 -5.94
N ALA A 109 -16.01 -4.79 -5.84
CA ALA A 109 -16.15 -3.75 -6.86
C ALA A 109 -14.85 -2.94 -7.05
N THR A 110 -14.19 -2.59 -5.93
CA THR A 110 -12.89 -1.89 -5.97
C THR A 110 -11.82 -2.75 -6.63
N ALA A 111 -11.75 -4.04 -6.27
CA ALA A 111 -10.77 -4.97 -6.85
C ALA A 111 -10.99 -5.18 -8.36
N LEU A 112 -12.25 -5.34 -8.79
CA LEU A 112 -12.59 -5.46 -10.21
C LEU A 112 -12.27 -4.18 -10.99
N PHE A 113 -12.57 -3.01 -10.42
CA PHE A 113 -12.26 -1.74 -11.05
C PHE A 113 -10.74 -1.54 -11.22
N VAL A 114 -9.96 -1.81 -10.18
CA VAL A 114 -8.49 -1.68 -10.23
C VAL A 114 -7.88 -2.73 -11.16
N GLY A 115 -8.41 -3.96 -11.18
CA GLY A 115 -7.91 -5.02 -12.06
C GLY A 115 -8.33 -4.86 -13.53
N GLY A 116 -9.37 -4.07 -13.81
CA GLY A 116 -9.86 -3.79 -15.17
C GLY A 116 -9.27 -2.53 -15.82
N LEU A 117 -8.55 -1.70 -15.07
CA LEU A 117 -7.86 -0.50 -15.52
C LEU A 117 -6.44 -0.83 -16.03
#